data_AF-A0A7Y5EP66-F1
#
_entry.id   AF-A0A7Y5EP66-F1
#
_cell.length_a   1.000
_cell.length_b   1.000
_cell.length_c   1.000
_cell.angle_alpha   90.00
_cell.angle_beta   90.00
_cell.angle_gamma   90.00
#
_symmetry.space_group_name_H-M   'P 1'
#
loop_
_entity.id
_entity.type
_entity.pdbx_description
1 polymer ?
#
loop_
_entity_poly.entity_id
_entity_poly.type
_entity_poly.pdbx_seq_one_letter_code
_entity_poly.pdbx_strand_id
1 'polypeptide(L)'
;MRVVMPALVAKVTVYVSPLASMVVRLVLRHNVCMSSWNRIWAIVFVFGCAFLAGPSAVAQWRAISLHPDSAVQTWGHGTGSGFAGASINDGGATMPGLLAPSGSTIILAPPNASSGRVLHMRGRNVVGNVRISDVSHAALWTLNDNGNSVAFTDLHQPNATFSAAYGVGGGQQAGTVRYGDPNDLLNNRAALWRGSASSFVR
;
A
#
# COMPACT_ATOMS: atom_id res chain seq x y z
N MET A 1 -20.89 25.95 0.87
CA MET A 1 -20.77 25.34 2.22
C MET A 1 -19.29 25.35 2.60
N ARG A 2 -18.87 26.20 3.54
CA ARG A 2 -17.46 26.41 3.91
C ARG A 2 -17.15 25.51 5.11
N VAL A 3 -16.43 24.42 4.91
CA VAL A 3 -16.04 23.51 5.99
C VAL A 3 -14.87 24.14 6.74
N VAL A 4 -15.11 24.56 7.98
CA VAL A 4 -14.08 25.02 8.92
C VAL A 4 -13.56 23.79 9.64
N MET A 5 -12.28 23.42 9.46
CA MET A 5 -11.65 22.35 10.23
C MET A 5 -11.15 22.90 11.58
N PRO A 6 -11.37 22.20 12.71
CA PRO A 6 -10.89 22.62 14.01
C PRO A 6 -9.37 22.45 14.13
N ALA A 7 -8.71 23.44 14.75
CA ALA A 7 -7.29 23.39 15.03
C ALA A 7 -6.96 22.26 16.03
N LEU A 8 -6.12 21.32 15.59
CA LEU A 8 -5.63 20.23 16.42
C LEU A 8 -4.51 20.75 17.33
N VAL A 9 -4.78 20.91 18.62
CA VAL A 9 -3.76 21.26 19.62
C VAL A 9 -2.98 19.99 19.98
N ALA A 10 -1.81 19.82 19.39
CA ALA A 10 -0.90 18.73 19.73
C ALA A 10 -0.20 19.03 21.07
N LYS A 11 -0.45 18.20 22.09
CA LYS A 11 0.23 18.23 23.38
C LYS A 11 1.61 17.61 23.22
N VAL A 12 2.65 18.45 23.06
CA VAL A 12 4.04 17.98 22.92
C VAL A 12 4.53 17.49 24.29
N THR A 13 4.66 16.18 24.44
CA THR A 13 5.36 15.56 25.57
C THR A 13 6.80 15.33 25.14
N VAL A 14 7.74 16.09 25.71
CA VAL A 14 9.17 15.96 25.39
C VAL A 14 9.71 14.70 26.07
N TYR A 15 9.99 13.66 25.29
CA TYR A 15 10.69 12.47 25.77
C TYR A 15 12.20 12.76 25.83
N VAL A 16 12.71 12.97 27.04
CA VAL A 16 14.15 12.99 27.27
C VAL A 16 14.62 11.54 27.30
N SER A 17 15.59 11.18 26.44
CA SER A 17 16.06 9.80 26.36
C SER A 17 16.64 9.32 27.71
N PRO A 18 16.45 8.05 28.09
CA PRO A 18 16.99 7.51 29.35
C PRO A 18 18.52 7.62 29.43
N LEU A 19 19.20 7.60 28.28
CA LEU A 19 20.65 7.83 28.16
C LEU A 19 21.07 9.24 28.59
N ALA A 20 20.31 10.28 28.19
CA ALA A 20 20.59 11.66 28.60
C ALA A 20 20.41 11.88 30.12
N SER A 21 19.42 11.21 30.72
CA SER A 21 19.21 11.25 32.18
C SER A 21 20.33 10.55 32.96
N MET A 22 20.91 9.48 32.39
CA MET A 22 21.98 8.71 33.01
C MET A 22 23.33 9.45 33.00
N VAL A 23 23.66 10.16 31.90
CA VAL A 23 24.90 10.96 31.79
C VAL A 23 24.89 12.15 32.76
N VAL A 24 23.76 12.84 32.93
CA VAL A 24 23.63 13.95 33.89
C VAL A 24 23.82 13.47 35.34
N ARG A 25 23.29 12.30 35.68
CA ARG A 25 23.46 11.70 37.02
C ARG A 25 24.88 11.21 37.29
N LEU A 26 25.59 10.74 36.27
CA LEU A 26 26.97 10.29 36.38
C LEU A 26 27.93 11.47 36.61
N VAL A 27 27.73 12.59 35.90
CA VAL A 27 28.55 13.80 36.04
C VAL A 27 28.34 14.48 37.39
N LEU A 28 27.12 14.44 37.96
CA LEU A 28 26.83 15.04 39.27
C LEU A 28 27.42 14.26 40.45
N ARG A 29 27.63 12.93 40.35
CA ARG A 29 28.17 12.09 41.44
C ARG A 29 29.69 12.12 41.59
N HIS A 30 30.44 12.73 40.68
CA HIS A 30 31.92 12.79 40.74
C HIS A 30 32.48 14.20 41.07
N ASN A 31 31.64 15.13 41.50
CA ASN A 31 32.01 16.55 41.70
C ASN A 31 32.74 16.91 43.01
N VAL A 32 33.19 15.95 43.82
CA VAL A 32 33.74 16.26 45.16
C VAL A 32 35.27 16.48 45.17
N CYS A 33 36.02 16.18 44.09
CA CYS A 33 37.49 16.23 44.16
C CYS A 33 38.22 16.57 42.84
N MET A 34 37.83 17.62 42.11
CA MET A 34 38.61 18.11 40.96
C MET A 34 38.87 19.62 41.01
N SER A 35 40.10 19.99 40.66
CA SER A 35 40.61 21.37 40.63
C SER A 35 39.88 22.23 39.60
N SER A 36 39.89 23.55 39.82
CA SER A 36 39.14 24.57 39.06
C SER A 36 39.35 24.53 37.55
N TRP A 37 40.48 23.97 37.08
CA TRP A 37 40.81 23.83 35.66
C TRP A 37 40.00 22.75 34.92
N ASN A 38 39.56 21.67 35.58
CA ASN A 38 38.74 20.62 34.95
C ASN A 38 37.26 21.01 34.83
N ARG A 39 36.80 22.01 35.60
CA ARG A 39 35.42 22.51 35.54
C ARG A 39 35.14 23.28 34.25
N ILE A 40 36.13 23.97 33.69
CA ILE A 40 35.99 24.72 32.44
C ILE A 40 35.84 23.77 31.25
N TRP A 41 36.64 22.70 31.19
CA TRP A 41 36.55 21.71 30.12
C TRP A 41 35.26 20.86 30.17
N ALA A 42 34.78 20.52 31.36
CA ALA A 42 33.51 19.79 31.51
C ALA A 42 32.30 20.62 31.05
N ILE A 43 32.30 21.95 31.29
CA ILE A 43 31.24 22.86 30.82
C ILE A 43 31.31 23.03 29.29
N VAL A 44 32.50 23.15 28.71
CA VAL A 44 32.69 23.21 27.25
C VAL A 44 32.19 21.93 26.57
N PHE A 45 32.40 20.76 27.18
CA PHE A 45 31.95 19.48 26.61
C PHE A 45 30.42 19.29 26.68
N VAL A 46 29.77 19.73 27.77
CA VAL A 46 28.30 19.63 27.92
C VAL A 46 27.56 20.61 27.01
N PHE A 47 28.07 21.84 26.83
CA PHE A 47 27.50 22.78 25.85
C PHE A 47 27.80 22.37 24.39
N GLY A 48 28.95 21.74 24.11
CA GLY A 48 29.26 21.19 22.79
C GLY A 48 28.28 20.10 22.34
N CYS A 49 27.86 19.20 23.25
CA CYS A 49 26.88 18.16 22.93
C CYS A 49 25.46 18.68 22.72
N ALA A 50 25.05 19.76 23.40
CA ALA A 50 23.72 20.35 23.24
C ALA A 50 23.52 21.09 21.90
N PHE A 51 24.60 21.62 21.31
CA PHE A 51 24.56 22.28 19.99
C PHE A 51 24.69 21.32 18.80
N LEU A 52 25.00 20.04 19.02
CA LEU A 52 25.02 19.01 17.98
C LEU A 52 23.68 18.26 17.82
N ALA A 53 22.71 18.53 18.69
CA ALA A 53 21.33 18.10 18.48
C ALA A 53 20.72 18.98 17.38
N GLY A 54 20.94 18.59 16.11
CA GLY A 54 20.28 19.20 14.96
C GLY A 54 18.75 19.23 15.16
N PRO A 55 18.03 20.16 14.50
CA PRO A 55 16.59 20.27 14.64
C PRO A 55 15.94 18.91 14.44
N SER A 56 15.02 18.55 15.35
CA SER A 56 14.19 17.36 15.23
C SER A 56 13.61 17.34 13.82
N ALA A 57 14.00 16.36 13.00
CA ALA A 57 13.49 16.25 11.65
C ALA A 57 11.97 16.04 11.72
N VAL A 58 11.21 17.11 11.48
CA VAL A 58 9.75 17.03 11.43
C VAL A 58 9.42 16.31 10.14
N ALA A 59 8.85 15.11 10.25
CA ALA A 59 8.36 14.38 9.10
C ALA A 59 7.33 15.24 8.35
N GLN A 60 7.67 15.68 7.15
CA GLN A 60 6.75 16.41 6.28
C GLN A 60 5.93 15.39 5.50
N TRP A 61 4.62 15.38 5.73
CA TRP A 61 3.69 14.54 4.98
C TRP A 61 3.04 15.35 3.87
N ARG A 62 2.93 14.74 2.68
CA ARG A 62 2.19 15.29 1.54
C ARG A 62 1.10 14.30 1.14
N ALA A 63 -0.15 14.78 1.11
CA ALA A 63 -1.25 14.03 0.51
C ALA A 63 -1.22 14.22 -1.02
N ILE A 64 -1.40 13.12 -1.75
CA ILE A 64 -1.55 13.13 -3.22
C ILE A 64 -2.91 12.51 -3.52
N SER A 65 -3.74 13.22 -4.30
CA SER A 65 -5.00 12.66 -4.78
C SER A 65 -4.72 11.67 -5.90
N LEU A 66 -5.18 10.43 -5.74
CA LEU A 66 -5.12 9.38 -6.77
C LEU A 66 -6.52 9.15 -7.32
N HIS A 67 -7.09 10.19 -7.93
CA HIS A 67 -8.41 10.14 -8.55
C HIS A 67 -8.30 10.75 -9.95
N PRO A 68 -8.52 9.97 -11.02
CA PRO A 68 -8.50 10.50 -12.38
C PRO A 68 -9.63 11.51 -12.59
N ASP A 69 -9.40 12.59 -13.33
CA ASP A 69 -10.41 13.64 -13.54
C ASP A 69 -11.69 13.13 -14.24
N SER A 70 -11.57 12.06 -15.04
CA SER A 70 -12.69 11.42 -15.70
C SER A 70 -13.46 10.43 -14.81
N ALA A 71 -12.92 10.07 -13.65
CA ALA A 71 -13.56 9.12 -12.74
C ALA A 71 -14.61 9.84 -11.89
N VAL A 72 -15.76 9.20 -11.68
CA VAL A 72 -16.74 9.60 -10.66
C VAL A 72 -16.47 8.91 -9.32
N GLN A 73 -15.87 7.72 -9.33
CA GLN A 73 -15.48 6.98 -8.13
C GLN A 73 -14.17 6.23 -8.35
N THR A 74 -13.39 6.08 -7.27
CA THR A 74 -12.15 5.30 -7.26
C THR A 74 -11.98 4.63 -5.91
N TRP A 75 -11.64 3.34 -5.92
CA TRP A 75 -11.33 2.57 -4.71
C TRP A 75 -9.90 2.05 -4.80
N GLY A 76 -9.10 2.23 -3.75
CA GLY A 76 -7.73 1.70 -3.67
C GLY A 76 -7.67 0.33 -2.99
N HIS A 77 -6.83 -0.57 -3.50
CA HIS A 77 -6.74 -1.97 -3.08
C HIS A 77 -5.31 -2.42 -2.71
N GLY A 78 -4.42 -1.45 -2.44
CA GLY A 78 -3.02 -1.68 -2.09
C GLY A 78 -2.07 -0.85 -2.93
N THR A 79 -0.79 -0.90 -2.58
CA THR A 79 0.28 -0.21 -3.30
C THR A 79 1.43 -1.16 -3.60
N GLY A 80 2.17 -0.89 -4.66
CA GLY A 80 3.33 -1.68 -5.05
C GLY A 80 4.03 -1.09 -6.25
N SER A 81 5.36 -1.22 -6.30
CA SER A 81 6.19 -0.78 -7.43
C SER A 81 5.96 0.68 -7.86
N GLY A 82 5.61 1.56 -6.90
CA GLY A 82 5.33 2.97 -7.18
C GLY A 82 3.91 3.29 -7.65
N PHE A 83 3.00 2.31 -7.69
CA PHE A 83 1.59 2.50 -8.07
C PHE A 83 0.64 2.13 -6.94
N ALA A 84 -0.58 2.66 -7.00
CA ALA A 84 -1.72 2.14 -6.25
C ALA A 84 -2.62 1.31 -7.18
N GLY A 85 -2.97 0.10 -6.76
CA GLY A 85 -3.97 -0.72 -7.46
C GLY A 85 -5.37 -0.16 -7.16
N ALA A 86 -6.19 0.01 -8.18
CA ALA A 86 -7.49 0.67 -8.03
C ALA A 86 -8.60 0.07 -8.89
N SER A 87 -9.83 0.25 -8.44
CA SER A 87 -11.04 0.08 -9.24
C SER A 87 -11.58 1.47 -9.58
N ILE A 88 -11.74 1.77 -10.87
CA ILE A 88 -12.03 3.11 -11.39
C ILE A 88 -13.40 3.07 -12.06
N ASN A 89 -14.30 3.98 -11.69
CA ASN A 89 -15.61 4.13 -12.32
C ASN A 89 -15.71 5.56 -12.87
N ASP A 90 -16.03 5.69 -14.15
CA ASP A 90 -16.15 6.94 -14.92
C ASP A 90 -17.61 7.31 -15.26
N GLY A 91 -18.57 6.72 -14.56
CA GLY A 91 -20.00 6.86 -14.83
C GLY A 91 -20.56 5.71 -15.66
N GLY A 92 -19.69 4.83 -16.16
CA GLY A 92 -20.06 3.58 -16.81
C GLY A 92 -19.63 2.34 -16.03
N ALA A 93 -19.00 1.42 -16.74
CA ALA A 93 -18.47 0.19 -16.17
C ALA A 93 -17.27 0.48 -15.25
N THR A 94 -17.18 -0.24 -14.13
CA THR A 94 -15.96 -0.19 -13.30
C THR A 94 -14.84 -0.92 -14.02
N MET A 95 -13.66 -0.31 -14.08
CA MET A 95 -12.47 -0.85 -14.71
C MET A 95 -11.35 -1.07 -13.68
N PRO A 96 -10.57 -2.16 -13.80
CA PRO A 96 -9.38 -2.36 -12.99
C PRO A 96 -8.26 -1.45 -13.51
N GLY A 97 -7.52 -0.81 -12.62
CA GLY A 97 -6.49 0.16 -12.99
C GLY A 97 -5.32 0.25 -12.01
N LEU A 98 -4.25 0.88 -12.47
CA LEU A 98 -3.12 1.34 -11.66
C LEU A 98 -3.06 2.86 -11.69
N LEU A 99 -2.80 3.45 -10.53
CA LEU A 99 -2.71 4.90 -10.36
C LEU A 99 -1.29 5.26 -9.94
N ALA A 100 -0.64 6.09 -10.75
CA ALA A 100 0.68 6.63 -10.45
C ALA A 100 0.56 7.91 -9.58
N PRO A 101 1.54 8.22 -8.72
CA PRO A 101 1.61 9.47 -7.98
C PRO A 101 1.63 10.74 -8.85
N SER A 102 1.99 10.59 -10.13
CA SER A 102 1.93 11.66 -11.13
C SER A 102 0.52 11.98 -11.63
N GLY A 103 -0.49 11.20 -11.23
CA GLY A 103 -1.86 11.28 -11.74
C GLY A 103 -2.11 10.42 -12.99
N SER A 104 -1.08 9.77 -13.55
CA SER A 104 -1.24 8.86 -14.68
C SER A 104 -2.02 7.60 -14.26
N THR A 105 -2.87 7.12 -15.17
CA THR A 105 -3.73 5.96 -14.98
C THR A 105 -3.47 4.92 -16.06
N ILE A 106 -3.30 3.66 -15.66
CA ILE A 106 -3.16 2.52 -16.57
C ILE A 106 -4.37 1.62 -16.37
N ILE A 107 -5.18 1.44 -17.41
CA ILE A 107 -6.30 0.50 -17.39
C ILE A 107 -5.78 -0.92 -17.62
N LEU A 108 -6.19 -1.84 -16.75
CA LEU A 108 -5.72 -3.23 -16.74
C LEU A 108 -6.63 -4.19 -17.51
N ALA A 109 -7.84 -3.76 -17.88
CA ALA A 109 -8.78 -4.61 -18.59
C ALA A 109 -8.22 -5.03 -19.97
N PRO A 110 -8.23 -6.33 -20.33
CA PRO A 110 -7.91 -6.74 -21.70
C PRO A 110 -8.99 -6.25 -22.68
N PRO A 111 -8.70 -6.15 -23.99
CA PRO A 111 -9.61 -5.54 -24.97
C PRO A 111 -11.01 -6.19 -25.06
N ASN A 112 -11.15 -7.46 -24.68
CA ASN A 112 -12.41 -8.21 -24.68
C ASN A 112 -13.16 -8.17 -23.33
N ALA A 113 -12.67 -7.44 -22.34
CA ALA A 113 -13.33 -7.27 -21.06
C ALA A 113 -14.24 -6.04 -21.06
N SER A 114 -15.46 -6.20 -20.55
CA SER A 114 -16.45 -5.12 -20.45
C SER A 114 -16.40 -4.36 -19.12
N SER A 115 -15.78 -4.96 -18.09
CA SER A 115 -15.59 -4.37 -16.76
C SER A 115 -14.58 -5.19 -15.96
N GLY A 116 -14.19 -4.72 -14.79
CA GLY A 116 -13.37 -5.48 -13.86
C GLY A 116 -13.01 -4.67 -12.62
N ARG A 117 -12.30 -5.33 -11.71
CA ARG A 117 -11.86 -4.74 -10.44
C ARG A 117 -10.48 -5.25 -10.08
N VAL A 118 -9.69 -4.36 -9.50
CA VAL A 118 -8.53 -4.76 -8.71
C VAL A 118 -9.02 -5.10 -7.32
N LEU A 119 -8.55 -6.21 -6.75
CA LEU A 119 -8.95 -6.64 -5.41
C LEU A 119 -7.77 -6.68 -4.45
N HIS A 120 -6.55 -6.93 -4.96
CA HIS A 120 -5.33 -6.84 -4.17
C HIS A 120 -4.12 -6.58 -5.07
N MET A 121 -3.19 -5.76 -4.59
CA MET A 121 -1.89 -5.54 -5.18
C MET A 121 -0.78 -5.83 -4.17
N ARG A 122 0.26 -6.55 -4.61
CA ARG A 122 1.50 -6.74 -3.85
C ARG A 122 2.71 -6.70 -4.77
N GLY A 123 3.59 -5.72 -4.55
CA GLY A 123 4.79 -5.55 -5.37
C GLY A 123 4.42 -5.28 -6.83
N ARG A 124 4.76 -6.21 -7.73
CA ARG A 124 4.45 -6.14 -9.18
C ARG A 124 3.24 -6.95 -9.60
N ASN A 125 2.64 -7.68 -8.68
CA ASN A 125 1.51 -8.53 -8.99
C ASN A 125 0.23 -7.88 -8.49
N VAL A 126 -0.75 -7.82 -9.37
CA VAL A 126 -2.10 -7.35 -9.07
C VAL A 126 -3.06 -8.48 -9.39
N VAL A 127 -4.04 -8.69 -8.53
CA VAL A 127 -5.11 -9.66 -8.75
C VAL A 127 -6.48 -9.03 -8.59
N GLY A 128 -7.45 -9.67 -9.20
CA GLY A 128 -8.84 -9.27 -9.13
C GLY A 128 -9.71 -10.11 -10.05
N ASN A 129 -10.62 -9.43 -10.74
CA ASN A 129 -11.46 -10.06 -11.75
C ASN A 129 -11.75 -9.12 -12.92
N VAL A 130 -12.04 -9.71 -14.08
CA VAL A 130 -12.52 -9.03 -15.29
C VAL A 130 -13.76 -9.75 -15.81
N ARG A 131 -14.68 -9.01 -16.41
CA ARG A 131 -15.89 -9.56 -17.04
C ARG A 131 -15.64 -9.77 -18.52
N ILE A 132 -15.53 -11.02 -18.96
CA ILE A 132 -15.32 -11.43 -20.34
C ILE A 132 -16.53 -12.28 -20.74
N SER A 133 -17.20 -11.92 -21.84
CA SER A 133 -18.41 -12.63 -22.30
C SER A 133 -19.45 -12.86 -21.18
N ASP A 134 -19.68 -11.82 -20.37
CA ASP A 134 -20.57 -11.83 -19.20
C ASP A 134 -20.22 -12.76 -18.03
N VAL A 135 -19.09 -13.45 -18.11
CA VAL A 135 -18.54 -14.26 -17.02
C VAL A 135 -17.46 -13.47 -16.29
N SER A 136 -17.39 -13.59 -14.97
CA SER A 136 -16.27 -13.03 -14.19
C SER A 136 -15.10 -14.00 -14.19
N HIS A 137 -13.99 -13.56 -14.76
CA HIS A 137 -12.73 -14.27 -14.86
C HIS A 137 -11.76 -13.74 -13.79
N ALA A 138 -11.15 -14.64 -13.03
CA ALA A 138 -10.08 -14.30 -12.11
C ALA A 138 -8.88 -13.84 -12.93
N ALA A 139 -8.30 -12.71 -12.54
CA ALA A 139 -7.25 -12.07 -13.31
C ALA A 139 -5.97 -11.94 -12.48
N LEU A 140 -4.84 -12.20 -13.13
CA LEU A 140 -3.52 -11.81 -12.66
C LEU A 140 -2.92 -10.82 -13.66
N TRP A 141 -2.39 -9.73 -13.13
CA TRP A 141 -1.65 -8.73 -13.87
C TRP A 141 -0.25 -8.60 -13.29
N THR A 142 0.76 -8.67 -14.15
CA THR A 142 2.17 -8.53 -13.77
C THR A 142 2.76 -7.30 -14.43
N LEU A 143 3.18 -6.33 -13.62
CA LEU A 143 3.84 -5.11 -14.07
C LEU A 143 5.30 -5.41 -14.45
N ASN A 144 5.78 -4.80 -15.53
CA ASN A 144 7.21 -4.78 -15.86
C ASN A 144 8.01 -3.81 -14.95
N ASP A 145 9.33 -3.76 -15.08
CA ASP A 145 10.22 -2.97 -14.20
C ASP A 145 9.89 -1.48 -14.12
N ASN A 146 9.38 -0.91 -15.21
CA ASN A 146 9.02 0.51 -15.30
C ASN A 146 7.53 0.77 -15.10
N GLY A 147 6.72 -0.28 -14.85
CA GLY A 147 5.27 -0.19 -14.67
C GLY A 147 4.49 0.30 -15.89
N ASN A 148 5.13 0.42 -17.06
CA ASN A 148 4.50 0.95 -18.27
C ASN A 148 3.84 -0.14 -19.13
N SER A 149 4.10 -1.42 -18.85
CA SER A 149 3.45 -2.54 -19.50
C SER A 149 2.98 -3.54 -18.45
N VAL A 150 1.82 -4.13 -18.73
CA VAL A 150 1.19 -5.09 -17.84
C VAL A 150 0.87 -6.35 -18.64
N ALA A 151 1.43 -7.47 -18.20
CA ALA A 151 1.06 -8.78 -18.72
C ALA A 151 -0.23 -9.24 -18.02
N PHE A 152 -1.25 -9.58 -18.82
CA PHE A 152 -2.50 -10.16 -18.33
C PHE A 152 -2.44 -11.69 -18.39
N THR A 153 -2.95 -12.35 -17.36
CA THR A 153 -3.14 -13.79 -17.34
C THR A 153 -4.53 -14.10 -16.80
N ASP A 154 -5.29 -14.84 -17.59
CA ASP A 154 -6.59 -15.37 -17.19
C ASP A 154 -6.38 -16.62 -16.30
N LEU A 155 -6.91 -16.57 -15.08
CA LEU A 155 -6.87 -17.66 -14.11
C LEU A 155 -8.18 -18.47 -14.10
N HIS A 156 -9.16 -18.07 -14.90
CA HIS A 156 -10.47 -18.72 -15.00
C HIS A 156 -10.33 -20.18 -15.44
N GLN A 157 -11.07 -21.07 -14.79
CA GLN A 157 -11.07 -22.49 -15.11
C GLN A 157 -12.07 -22.78 -16.23
N PRO A 158 -11.79 -23.73 -17.13
CA PRO A 158 -12.81 -24.24 -18.04
C PRO A 158 -14.05 -24.72 -17.28
N ASN A 159 -15.23 -24.42 -17.80
CA ASN A 159 -16.55 -24.76 -17.23
C ASN A 159 -16.90 -24.07 -15.91
N ALA A 160 -16.05 -23.19 -15.38
CA ALA A 160 -16.45 -22.33 -14.28
C ALA A 160 -17.46 -21.28 -14.78
N THR A 161 -18.44 -20.94 -13.95
CA THR A 161 -19.39 -19.85 -14.22
C THR A 161 -19.03 -18.56 -13.51
N PHE A 162 -18.02 -18.61 -12.64
CA PHE A 162 -17.45 -17.44 -11.97
C PHE A 162 -16.06 -17.78 -11.42
N SER A 163 -15.17 -16.80 -11.40
CA SER A 163 -13.95 -16.83 -10.60
C SER A 163 -13.50 -15.41 -10.25
N ALA A 164 -12.80 -15.28 -9.13
CA ALA A 164 -12.13 -14.05 -8.71
C ALA A 164 -10.89 -14.39 -7.87
N ALA A 165 -9.83 -13.60 -8.02
CA ALA A 165 -8.63 -13.68 -7.18
C ALA A 165 -8.60 -12.52 -6.18
N TYR A 166 -8.59 -12.82 -4.89
CA TYR A 166 -8.66 -11.85 -3.79
C TYR A 166 -7.29 -11.58 -3.15
N GLY A 167 -6.33 -12.50 -3.32
CA GLY A 167 -5.03 -12.41 -2.67
C GLY A 167 -3.88 -12.75 -3.60
N VAL A 168 -2.74 -12.08 -3.44
CA VAL A 168 -1.51 -12.43 -4.16
C VAL A 168 -0.28 -12.28 -3.27
N GLY A 169 0.62 -13.25 -3.33
CA GLY A 169 1.86 -13.25 -2.55
C GLY A 169 2.66 -14.53 -2.75
N GLY A 170 3.99 -14.44 -2.65
CA GLY A 170 4.86 -15.62 -2.79
C GLY A 170 4.70 -16.37 -4.13
N GLY A 171 4.30 -15.68 -5.20
CA GLY A 171 4.02 -16.27 -6.51
C GLY A 171 2.66 -16.98 -6.61
N GLN A 172 1.83 -16.95 -5.57
CA GLN A 172 0.52 -17.60 -5.53
C GLN A 172 -0.61 -16.57 -5.55
N GLN A 173 -1.75 -16.98 -6.10
CA GLN A 173 -2.99 -16.23 -6.08
C GLN A 173 -4.05 -17.04 -5.34
N ALA A 174 -4.76 -16.41 -4.42
CA ALA A 174 -5.82 -17.05 -3.66
C ALA A 174 -7.16 -16.40 -4.00
N GLY A 175 -8.22 -17.20 -4.09
CA GLY A 175 -9.53 -16.70 -4.49
C GLY A 175 -10.64 -17.75 -4.45
N THR A 176 -11.58 -17.60 -5.37
CA THR A 176 -12.74 -18.50 -5.47
C THR A 176 -13.02 -18.85 -6.93
N VAL A 177 -13.58 -20.04 -7.14
CA VAL A 177 -14.14 -20.51 -8.41
C VAL A 177 -15.51 -21.12 -8.14
N ARG A 178 -16.46 -20.86 -9.03
CA ARG A 178 -17.81 -21.46 -9.00
C ARG A 178 -18.07 -22.27 -10.25
N TYR A 179 -18.75 -23.40 -10.09
CA TYR A 179 -19.19 -24.26 -11.17
C TYR A 179 -20.72 -24.42 -11.13
N GLY A 180 -21.34 -24.70 -12.28
CA GLY A 180 -22.78 -24.92 -12.38
C GLY A 180 -23.60 -23.64 -12.28
N ASP A 181 -24.83 -23.74 -11.76
CA ASP A 181 -25.80 -22.64 -11.70
C ASP A 181 -25.22 -21.40 -10.99
N PRO A 182 -25.19 -20.21 -11.65
CA PRO A 182 -24.76 -18.97 -11.03
C PRO A 182 -25.56 -18.54 -9.78
N ASN A 183 -26.76 -19.09 -9.57
CA ASN A 183 -27.59 -18.83 -8.39
C ASN A 183 -27.29 -19.80 -7.23
N ASP A 184 -26.54 -20.88 -7.49
CA ASP A 184 -26.10 -21.79 -6.44
C ASP A 184 -24.83 -21.26 -5.76
N LEU A 185 -25.03 -20.54 -4.66
CA LEU A 185 -23.95 -19.99 -3.84
C LEU A 185 -23.16 -21.08 -3.08
N LEU A 186 -23.67 -22.30 -2.99
CA LEU A 186 -23.01 -23.42 -2.29
C LEU A 186 -21.92 -24.07 -3.16
N ASN A 187 -21.93 -23.83 -4.47
CA ASN A 187 -20.91 -24.35 -5.41
C ASN A 187 -19.64 -23.49 -5.51
N ASN A 188 -19.43 -22.55 -4.57
CA ASN A 188 -18.18 -21.81 -4.46
C ASN A 188 -17.08 -22.66 -3.84
N ARG A 189 -15.94 -22.74 -4.51
CA ARG A 189 -14.76 -23.46 -4.04
C ARG A 189 -13.63 -22.48 -3.81
N ALA A 190 -12.92 -22.64 -2.69
CA ALA A 190 -11.65 -21.97 -2.50
C ALA A 190 -10.71 -22.33 -3.65
N ALA A 191 -9.91 -21.37 -4.07
CA ALA A 191 -9.03 -21.53 -5.20
C ALA A 191 -7.63 -21.02 -4.88
N LEU A 192 -6.63 -21.81 -5.25
CA LEU A 192 -5.23 -21.42 -5.23
C LEU A 192 -4.63 -21.61 -6.62
N TRP A 193 -3.99 -20.57 -7.16
CA TRP A 193 -3.25 -20.60 -8.41
C TRP A 193 -1.78 -20.26 -8.19
N ARG A 194 -0.94 -20.64 -9.15
CA ARG A 194 0.50 -20.37 -9.26
C ARG A 194 0.82 -19.76 -10.63
N GLY A 195 0.13 -18.68 -10.98
CA GLY A 195 0.40 -17.89 -12.18
C GLY A 195 -0.28 -18.37 -13.46
N SER A 196 -1.12 -19.41 -13.42
CA SER A 196 -1.92 -19.84 -14.57
C SER A 196 -3.23 -20.49 -14.15
N ALA A 197 -4.21 -20.54 -15.04
CA ALA A 197 -5.41 -21.35 -14.83
C ALA A 197 -5.07 -22.83 -14.57
N SER A 198 -4.16 -23.42 -15.34
CA SER A 198 -3.80 -24.85 -15.20
C SER A 198 -3.17 -25.24 -13.87
N SER A 199 -2.65 -24.28 -13.10
CA SER A 199 -2.05 -24.49 -11.78
C SER A 199 -3.07 -24.49 -10.63
N PHE A 200 -4.35 -24.45 -10.95
CA PHE A 200 -5.45 -24.43 -9.98
C PHE A 200 -5.44 -25.66 -9.07
N VAL A 201 -5.48 -25.40 -7.77
CA VAL A 201 -5.74 -26.39 -6.71
C VAL A 201 -7.06 -26.03 -6.05
N ARG A 202 -7.97 -27.02 -6.00
CA ARG A 202 -9.32 -26.94 -5.42
C ARG A 202 -9.37 -27.41 -3.97
#